data_AF-A0AAV5CHF7-F1
#
_entry.id   AF-A0AAV5CHF7-F1
#
_cell.length_a   1.000
_cell.length_b   1.000
_cell.length_c   1.000
_cell.angle_alpha   90.00
_cell.angle_beta   90.00
_cell.angle_gamma   90.00
#
_symmetry.space_group_name_H-M   'P 1'
#
loop_
_entity.id
_entity.type
_entity.pdbx_description
1 polymer ?
#
loop_
_entity_poly.entity_id
_entity_poly.type
_entity_poly.pdbx_seq_one_letter_code
_entity_poly.pdbx_strand_id
1 'polypeptide(L)'
;MTTRHGEQTERGGEGATEGAERWQEGRVETGREEARPTMCNIIDRFPASSDIVNKVFVAASLYYNYTGNKTCFKIEDDDDLHGLGGWQWQKIYKVLKRFGSNIIFSNGMRDPWSRGGVLKNISSSIIALVTEKGAHQFDLRSETKDDPEWIREQRRQEVQIIQGWIDNYYQDMVEMSS
;
A
#
# COMPACT_ATOMS: atom_id res chain seq x y z
N MET A 1 -29.16 -22.96 -44.03
CA MET A 1 -28.62 -21.71 -44.57
C MET A 1 -29.12 -20.55 -43.72
N THR A 2 -28.24 -20.14 -42.81
CA THR A 2 -28.02 -18.80 -42.24
C THR A 2 -29.19 -17.89 -41.86
N THR A 3 -29.29 -17.72 -40.54
CA THR A 3 -30.04 -16.76 -39.73
C THR A 3 -29.52 -15.32 -39.87
N ARG A 4 -30.44 -14.35 -39.77
CA ARG A 4 -30.23 -12.89 -39.79
C ARG A 4 -29.25 -12.43 -38.69
N HIS A 5 -28.24 -11.67 -39.07
CA HIS A 5 -27.53 -10.77 -38.15
C HIS A 5 -28.37 -9.51 -37.90
N GLY A 6 -28.69 -9.27 -36.63
CA GLY A 6 -29.22 -8.00 -36.14
C GLY A 6 -28.06 -7.10 -35.72
N GLU A 7 -28.03 -5.92 -36.32
CA GLU A 7 -27.19 -4.78 -35.97
C GLU A 7 -27.56 -4.29 -34.56
N GLN A 8 -26.65 -4.37 -33.59
CA GLN A 8 -26.79 -3.67 -32.31
C GLN A 8 -26.01 -2.36 -32.39
N THR A 9 -26.74 -1.27 -32.43
CA THR A 9 -26.22 0.10 -32.34
C THR A 9 -25.69 0.34 -30.93
N GLU A 10 -24.41 0.65 -30.81
CA GLU A 10 -23.78 1.08 -29.56
C GLU A 10 -24.42 2.39 -29.08
N ARG A 11 -25.07 2.36 -27.91
CA ARG A 11 -25.52 3.57 -27.22
C ARG A 11 -24.38 4.03 -26.33
N GLY A 12 -23.43 4.74 -26.93
CA GLY A 12 -22.29 5.35 -26.26
C GLY A 12 -22.72 6.30 -25.13
N GLY A 13 -22.04 6.20 -24.00
CA GLY A 13 -22.27 7.02 -22.82
C GLY A 13 -21.76 8.45 -23.00
N GLU A 14 -22.58 9.33 -23.56
CA GLU A 14 -22.32 10.77 -23.61
C GLU A 14 -22.33 11.44 -22.22
N GLY A 15 -22.95 10.82 -21.21
CA GLY A 15 -22.98 11.38 -19.84
C GLY A 15 -21.74 11.07 -18.99
N ALA A 16 -20.89 10.12 -19.40
CA ALA A 16 -19.69 9.75 -18.65
C ALA A 16 -18.50 10.66 -18.96
N THR A 17 -18.47 11.23 -20.17
CA THR A 17 -17.42 12.15 -20.63
C THR A 17 -17.53 13.52 -19.97
N GLU A 18 -18.73 14.09 -19.83
CA GLU A 18 -18.94 15.38 -19.17
C GLU A 18 -18.54 15.35 -17.68
N GLY A 19 -18.77 14.23 -17.00
CA GLY A 19 -18.34 14.03 -15.61
C GLY A 19 -16.82 13.89 -15.47
N ALA A 20 -16.15 13.29 -16.46
CA ALA A 20 -14.70 13.14 -16.50
C ALA A 20 -13.97 14.44 -16.88
N GLU A 21 -14.56 15.24 -17.78
CA GLU A 21 -14.02 16.55 -18.19
C GLU A 21 -14.04 17.56 -17.03
N ARG A 22 -15.07 17.55 -16.19
CA ARG A 22 -15.17 18.40 -14.99
C ARG A 22 -14.06 18.14 -13.94
N TRP A 23 -13.44 16.96 -13.94
CA TRP A 23 -12.28 16.68 -13.10
C TRP A 23 -10.96 17.25 -13.65
N GLN A 24 -10.88 17.56 -14.95
CA GLN A 24 -9.64 18.05 -15.56
C GLN A 24 -9.33 19.51 -15.19
N GLU A 25 -10.33 20.33 -14.86
CA GLU A 25 -10.18 21.75 -14.52
C GLU A 25 -9.60 22.02 -13.11
N GLY A 26 -9.42 20.98 -12.28
CA GLY A 26 -8.97 21.11 -10.88
C GLY A 26 -7.66 20.40 -10.55
N ARG A 27 -6.79 20.13 -11.53
CA ARG A 27 -5.54 19.38 -11.34
C ARG A 27 -4.56 20.18 -10.46
N VAL A 28 -4.55 19.90 -9.15
CA VAL A 28 -3.52 20.36 -8.23
C VAL A 28 -2.19 19.69 -8.61
N GLU A 29 -1.20 20.51 -8.93
CA GLU A 29 0.17 20.09 -9.21
C GLU A 29 0.85 19.55 -7.95
N THR A 30 1.56 18.43 -8.13
CA THR A 30 2.70 17.99 -7.32
C THR A 30 2.51 18.00 -5.80
N GLY A 31 1.75 17.03 -5.33
CA GLY A 31 1.87 16.49 -3.98
C GLY A 31 1.41 15.05 -4.08
N ARG A 32 2.10 14.12 -3.45
CA ARG A 32 1.68 12.71 -3.38
C ARG A 32 0.44 12.64 -2.48
N GLU A 33 -0.69 13.17 -2.96
CA GLU A 33 -1.97 13.07 -2.28
C GLU A 33 -2.24 11.59 -2.03
N GLU A 34 -2.65 11.29 -0.80
CA GLU A 34 -2.98 9.92 -0.44
C GLU A 34 -4.12 9.45 -1.36
N ALA A 35 -3.84 8.47 -2.21
CA ALA A 35 -4.80 8.06 -3.24
C ALA A 35 -6.14 7.56 -2.66
N ARG A 36 -6.15 7.06 -1.42
CA ARG A 36 -7.38 6.63 -0.73
C ARG A 36 -8.34 7.79 -0.43
N PRO A 37 -7.98 8.85 0.34
CA PRO A 37 -8.87 9.98 0.53
C PRO A 37 -9.21 10.70 -0.77
N THR A 38 -8.30 10.79 -1.74
CA THR A 38 -8.63 11.37 -3.06
C THR A 38 -9.70 10.54 -3.78
N MET A 39 -9.59 9.21 -3.76
CA MET A 39 -10.62 8.29 -4.28
C MET A 39 -11.98 8.50 -3.59
N CYS A 40 -12.01 8.57 -2.25
CA CYS A 40 -13.24 8.81 -1.50
C CYS A 40 -13.86 10.17 -1.85
N ASN A 41 -13.05 11.22 -1.88
CA ASN A 41 -13.48 12.56 -2.28
C ASN A 41 -14.07 12.59 -3.69
N ILE A 42 -13.55 11.77 -4.62
CA ILE A 42 -14.13 11.64 -5.96
C ILE A 42 -15.54 11.07 -5.88
N ILE A 43 -15.73 9.98 -5.14
CA ILE A 43 -17.01 9.29 -4.99
C ILE A 43 -18.05 10.18 -4.30
N ASP A 44 -17.66 10.83 -3.20
CA ASP A 44 -18.54 11.59 -2.31
C ASP A 44 -19.08 12.87 -2.97
N ARG A 45 -18.41 13.38 -4.01
CA ARG A 45 -18.85 14.56 -4.77
C ARG A 45 -20.01 14.28 -5.73
N PHE A 46 -20.31 13.02 -6.03
CA PHE A 46 -21.43 12.70 -6.90
C PHE A 46 -22.77 12.76 -6.13
N PRO A 47 -23.85 13.27 -6.76
CA PRO A 47 -25.20 13.15 -6.23
C PRO A 47 -25.56 11.73 -5.79
N ALA A 48 -26.39 11.60 -4.75
CA ALA A 48 -26.84 10.29 -4.28
C ALA A 48 -27.56 9.47 -5.37
N SER A 49 -28.22 10.15 -6.31
CA SER A 49 -28.92 9.55 -7.45
C SER A 49 -28.02 9.13 -8.62
N SER A 50 -26.73 9.47 -8.59
CA SER A 50 -25.82 9.10 -9.68
C SER A 50 -25.56 7.59 -9.70
N ASP A 51 -25.42 7.06 -10.91
CA ASP A 51 -25.12 5.65 -11.15
C ASP A 51 -23.80 5.23 -10.45
N ILE A 52 -23.84 4.08 -9.78
CA ILE A 52 -22.73 3.60 -8.97
C ILE A 52 -21.53 3.19 -9.82
N VAL A 53 -21.75 2.67 -11.03
CA VAL A 53 -20.67 2.26 -11.93
C VAL A 53 -19.92 3.49 -12.42
N ASN A 54 -20.62 4.57 -12.75
CA ASN A 54 -19.98 5.84 -13.10
C ASN A 54 -19.16 6.44 -11.95
N LYS A 55 -19.67 6.39 -10.71
CA LYS A 55 -18.90 6.83 -9.52
C LYS A 55 -17.59 6.05 -9.40
N VAL A 56 -17.68 4.72 -9.48
CA VAL A 56 -16.53 3.82 -9.34
C VAL A 56 -15.56 3.98 -10.50
N PHE A 57 -16.04 4.17 -11.73
CA PHE A 57 -15.20 4.34 -12.91
C PHE A 57 -14.33 5.60 -12.83
N VAL A 58 -14.93 6.73 -12.46
CA VAL A 58 -14.21 8.01 -12.32
C VAL A 58 -13.22 7.91 -11.16
N ALA A 59 -13.61 7.27 -10.06
CA ALA A 59 -12.73 7.04 -8.93
C ALA A 59 -11.54 6.14 -9.34
N ALA A 60 -11.79 4.99 -9.99
CA ALA A 60 -10.77 4.05 -10.47
C ALA A 60 -9.79 4.70 -11.48
N SER A 61 -10.23 5.72 -12.22
CA SER A 61 -9.39 6.48 -13.14
C SER A 61 -8.22 7.17 -12.43
N LEU A 62 -8.33 7.47 -11.14
CA LEU A 62 -7.23 7.97 -10.32
C LEU A 62 -6.02 7.02 -10.30
N TYR A 63 -6.26 5.69 -10.36
CA TYR A 63 -5.19 4.69 -10.40
C TYR A 63 -4.85 4.27 -11.82
N TYR A 64 -5.87 3.90 -12.61
CA TYR A 64 -5.65 3.28 -13.92
C TYR A 64 -5.40 4.27 -15.05
N ASN A 65 -5.73 5.55 -14.86
CA ASN A 65 -5.56 6.61 -15.86
C ASN A 65 -5.15 7.95 -15.25
N TYR A 66 -4.29 7.93 -14.22
CA TYR A 66 -3.84 9.15 -13.53
C TYR A 66 -3.26 10.20 -14.48
N THR A 67 -2.50 9.77 -15.49
CA THR A 67 -1.86 10.65 -16.48
C THR A 67 -2.79 11.05 -17.63
N GLY A 68 -4.00 10.48 -17.72
CA GLY A 68 -4.98 10.74 -18.78
C GLY A 68 -4.66 10.12 -20.15
N ASN A 69 -3.58 9.34 -20.27
CA ASN A 69 -3.14 8.76 -21.55
C ASN A 69 -3.62 7.30 -21.77
N LYS A 70 -4.56 6.80 -20.95
CA LYS A 70 -5.20 5.49 -21.15
C LYS A 70 -6.62 5.66 -21.66
N THR A 71 -6.96 4.91 -22.70
CA THR A 71 -8.29 4.91 -23.31
C THR A 71 -9.19 3.81 -22.75
N CYS A 72 -8.63 2.77 -22.12
CA CYS A 72 -9.37 1.69 -21.45
C CYS A 72 -8.60 1.13 -20.23
N PHE A 73 -9.32 0.50 -19.30
CA PHE A 73 -8.70 -0.25 -18.19
C PHE A 73 -8.46 -1.68 -18.61
N LYS A 74 -7.21 -2.15 -18.46
CA LYS A 74 -6.89 -3.57 -18.55
C LYS A 74 -7.13 -4.18 -17.17
N ILE A 75 -8.20 -4.96 -17.05
CA ILE A 75 -8.64 -5.60 -15.80
C ILE A 75 -8.15 -7.05 -15.71
N GLU A 76 -7.78 -7.64 -16.85
CA GLU A 76 -7.20 -8.98 -16.92
C GLU A 76 -5.72 -8.90 -16.54
N ASP A 77 -5.37 -9.54 -15.43
CA ASP A 77 -4.00 -9.84 -15.06
C ASP A 77 -3.62 -11.20 -15.68
N ASP A 78 -2.43 -11.28 -16.29
CA ASP A 78 -1.82 -12.57 -16.64
C ASP A 78 -1.69 -13.40 -15.35
N ASP A 79 -2.05 -14.69 -15.41
CA ASP A 79 -2.14 -15.61 -14.28
C ASP A 79 -1.08 -15.36 -13.19
N ASP A 80 -1.52 -14.96 -11.99
CA ASP A 80 -0.65 -14.81 -10.83
C ASP A 80 -0.06 -16.17 -10.46
N LEU A 81 1.14 -16.42 -10.97
CA LEU A 81 1.92 -17.64 -10.74
C LEU A 81 2.33 -17.79 -9.26
N HIS A 82 2.16 -16.74 -8.44
CA HIS A 82 2.53 -16.71 -7.02
C HIS A 82 1.31 -16.95 -6.13
N GLY A 83 0.76 -18.15 -6.24
CA GLY A 83 -0.35 -18.61 -5.40
C GLY A 83 -0.13 -18.31 -3.91
N LEU A 84 -1.11 -17.62 -3.31
CA LEU A 84 -1.20 -17.25 -1.89
C LEU A 84 -1.32 -18.46 -0.91
N GLY A 85 -1.09 -19.68 -1.38
CA GLY A 85 -1.28 -20.93 -0.64
C GLY A 85 -0.23 -21.22 0.44
N GLY A 86 0.84 -20.42 0.53
CA GLY A 86 1.97 -20.65 1.44
C GLY A 86 1.85 -20.03 2.84
N TRP A 87 0.87 -19.17 3.09
CA TRP A 87 0.78 -18.38 4.34
C TRP A 87 0.13 -19.13 5.51
N GLN A 88 0.50 -20.39 5.72
CA GLN A 88 0.07 -21.11 6.91
C GLN A 88 0.79 -20.56 8.14
N TRP A 89 0.02 -19.99 9.07
CA TRP A 89 0.48 -19.54 10.37
C TRP A 89 1.00 -20.72 11.20
N GLN A 90 2.28 -21.04 11.08
CA GLN A 90 2.98 -21.67 12.19
C GLN A 90 2.99 -20.66 13.35
N LYS A 91 2.93 -21.14 14.60
CA LYS A 91 2.95 -20.28 15.80
C LYS A 91 4.32 -19.63 15.98
N ILE A 92 4.73 -18.76 15.05
CA ILE A 92 6.05 -18.14 14.94
C ILE A 92 6.40 -17.39 16.23
N TYR A 93 5.39 -16.82 16.89
CA TYR A 93 5.54 -16.24 18.22
C TYR A 93 6.21 -17.20 19.22
N LYS A 94 5.81 -18.48 19.28
CA LYS A 94 6.39 -19.44 20.23
C LYS A 94 7.85 -19.77 19.89
N VAL A 95 8.17 -19.85 18.60
CA VAL A 95 9.53 -20.14 18.13
C VAL A 95 10.44 -18.95 18.41
N LEU A 96 10.05 -17.76 17.95
CA LEU A 96 10.81 -16.53 18.15
C LEU A 96 10.97 -16.17 19.63
N LYS A 97 9.94 -16.38 20.46
CA LYS A 97 10.06 -16.15 21.91
C LYS A 97 11.10 -17.03 22.58
N ARG A 98 11.34 -18.24 22.07
CA ARG A 98 12.28 -19.19 22.66
C ARG A 98 13.68 -19.09 22.09
N PHE A 99 13.80 -18.79 20.79
CA PHE A 99 15.05 -18.96 20.05
C PHE A 99 15.43 -17.74 19.20
N GLY A 100 14.57 -16.74 19.09
CA GLY A 100 14.85 -15.54 18.31
C GLY A 100 15.57 -14.46 19.13
N SER A 101 16.30 -13.61 18.42
CA SER A 101 16.90 -12.38 18.94
C SER A 101 17.12 -11.41 17.77
N ASN A 102 17.26 -10.12 18.09
CA ASN A 102 17.68 -9.06 17.15
C ASN A 102 16.81 -9.00 15.89
N ILE A 103 15.49 -8.86 16.09
CA ILE A 103 14.52 -8.73 14.99
C ILE A 103 13.65 -7.49 15.24
N ILE A 104 13.49 -6.67 14.20
CA ILE A 104 12.50 -5.59 14.17
C ILE A 104 11.34 -6.05 13.28
N PHE A 105 10.13 -6.00 13.82
CA PHE A 105 8.89 -6.12 13.05
C PHE A 105 8.30 -4.73 12.83
N SER A 106 8.62 -4.08 11.71
CA SER A 106 7.98 -2.82 11.31
C SER A 106 6.64 -3.08 10.63
N ASN A 107 5.58 -2.38 11.06
CA ASN A 107 4.24 -2.51 10.47
C ASN A 107 3.53 -1.16 10.39
N GLY A 108 2.91 -0.90 9.24
CA GLY A 108 2.02 0.24 9.06
C GLY A 108 0.54 -0.16 9.14
N MET A 109 -0.27 0.53 9.93
CA MET A 109 -1.68 0.16 10.15
C MET A 109 -2.60 0.44 8.95
N ARG A 110 -2.12 1.14 7.92
CA ARG A 110 -2.85 1.29 6.65
C ARG A 110 -2.53 0.17 5.65
N ASP A 111 -1.56 -0.68 5.97
CA ASP A 111 -1.23 -1.88 5.23
C ASP A 111 -2.21 -3.02 5.59
N PRO A 112 -2.98 -3.57 4.64
CA PRO A 112 -3.84 -4.73 4.91
C PRO A 112 -3.07 -5.95 5.44
N TRP A 113 -1.79 -6.10 5.09
CA TRP A 113 -0.96 -7.22 5.52
C TRP A 113 -0.54 -7.15 7.00
N SER A 114 -0.61 -5.96 7.62
CA SER A 114 -0.25 -5.75 9.02
C SER A 114 -1.05 -6.62 9.99
N ARG A 115 -2.27 -7.05 9.62
CA ARG A 115 -3.11 -7.94 10.43
C ARG A 115 -2.53 -9.36 10.57
N GLY A 116 -1.67 -9.78 9.65
CA GLY A 116 -0.87 -10.99 9.78
C GLY A 116 0.46 -10.76 10.52
N GLY A 117 0.92 -9.52 10.62
CA GLY A 117 2.22 -9.20 11.20
C GLY A 117 2.33 -9.42 12.71
N VAL A 118 3.53 -9.19 13.23
CA VAL A 118 3.80 -9.10 14.67
C VAL A 118 3.66 -7.64 15.10
N LEU A 119 2.61 -7.34 15.88
CA LEU A 119 2.29 -5.96 16.29
C LEU A 119 2.67 -5.64 17.75
N LYS A 120 3.37 -6.54 18.43
CA LYS A 120 3.83 -6.37 19.81
C LYS A 120 5.19 -7.00 20.00
N ASN A 121 6.00 -6.41 20.87
CA ASN A 121 7.30 -6.97 21.25
C ASN A 121 7.12 -8.42 21.75
N ILE A 122 8.00 -9.30 21.28
CA ILE A 122 8.04 -10.71 21.68
C ILE A 122 9.05 -10.88 22.84
N SER A 123 10.15 -10.13 22.81
CA SER A 123 11.20 -10.09 23.84
C SER A 123 11.83 -8.69 23.90
N SER A 124 12.92 -8.52 24.67
CA SER A 124 13.69 -7.26 24.72
C SER A 124 14.44 -6.96 23.42
N SER A 125 14.77 -7.97 22.62
CA SER A 125 15.51 -7.84 21.34
C SER A 125 14.69 -8.19 20.11
N ILE A 126 13.47 -8.67 20.29
CA ILE A 126 12.48 -8.88 19.22
C ILE A 126 11.33 -7.90 19.43
N ILE A 127 11.41 -6.77 18.74
CA ILE A 127 10.52 -5.63 18.95
C ILE A 127 9.60 -5.41 17.76
N ALA A 128 8.45 -4.76 18.00
CA ALA A 128 7.52 -4.34 16.97
C ALA A 128 7.48 -2.80 16.92
N LEU A 129 7.75 -2.23 15.75
CA LEU A 129 7.59 -0.80 15.48
C LEU A 129 6.33 -0.62 14.65
N VAL A 130 5.27 -0.11 15.28
CA VAL A 130 3.95 -0.01 14.66
C VAL A 130 3.59 1.45 14.43
N THR A 131 3.32 1.82 13.18
CA THR A 131 2.93 3.18 12.81
C THR A 131 1.51 3.24 12.27
N GLU A 132 0.73 4.21 12.76
CA GLU A 132 -0.69 4.32 12.40
C GLU A 132 -0.91 4.67 10.92
N LYS A 133 -0.02 5.49 10.35
CA LYS A 133 -0.15 6.02 8.98
C LYS A 133 0.68 5.24 7.96
N GLY A 134 1.48 4.27 8.39
CA GLY A 134 2.31 3.46 7.50
C GLY A 134 1.48 2.65 6.52
N ALA A 135 1.82 2.72 5.24
CA ALA A 135 1.38 1.78 4.22
C ALA A 135 2.39 0.63 4.10
N HIS A 136 2.20 -0.25 3.10
CA HIS A 136 3.04 -1.43 2.93
C HIS A 136 4.54 -1.09 2.79
N GLN A 137 5.34 -1.58 3.74
CA GLN A 137 6.80 -1.44 3.86
C GLN A 137 7.32 -0.02 3.56
N PHE A 138 6.66 0.99 4.13
CA PHE A 138 6.95 2.39 3.83
C PHE A 138 8.33 2.85 4.34
N ASP A 139 8.77 2.28 5.45
CA ASP A 139 10.09 2.43 6.09
C ASP A 139 11.24 2.07 5.15
N LEU A 140 11.08 1.01 4.33
CA LEU A 140 12.10 0.54 3.39
C LEU A 140 12.19 1.34 2.09
N ARG A 141 11.25 2.26 1.84
CA ARG A 141 11.31 3.11 0.64
C ARG A 141 12.39 4.17 0.77
N SER A 142 12.94 4.61 -0.37
CA SER A 142 13.89 5.72 -0.40
C SER A 142 13.32 6.97 0.24
N GLU A 143 14.19 7.70 0.94
CA GLU A 143 13.83 8.98 1.56
C GLU A 143 13.42 10.01 0.52
N THR A 144 12.40 10.78 0.85
CA THR A 144 11.99 11.95 0.08
C THR A 144 11.91 13.20 0.96
N LYS A 145 12.01 14.39 0.35
CA LYS A 145 11.90 15.67 1.07
C LYS A 145 10.53 15.84 1.74
N ASP A 146 9.51 15.19 1.18
CA ASP A 146 8.12 15.24 1.63
C ASP A 146 7.78 14.16 2.66
N ASP A 147 8.77 13.34 3.07
CA ASP A 147 8.55 12.31 4.08
C ASP A 147 8.12 12.94 5.42
N PRO A 148 6.98 12.50 5.98
CA PRO A 148 6.49 13.04 7.24
C PRO A 148 7.40 12.64 8.41
N GLU A 149 7.44 13.46 9.45
CA GLU A 149 8.38 13.25 10.58
C GLU A 149 8.24 11.87 11.24
N TRP A 150 7.03 11.31 11.30
CA TRP A 150 6.81 10.00 11.91
C TRP A 150 7.56 8.87 11.18
N ILE A 151 7.75 8.93 9.85
CA ILE A 151 8.51 7.89 9.14
C ILE A 151 10.01 8.10 9.31
N ARG A 152 10.46 9.36 9.35
CA ARG A 152 11.87 9.69 9.63
C ARG A 152 12.26 9.20 11.02
N GLU A 153 11.40 9.43 12.00
CA GLU A 153 11.57 8.95 13.36
C GLU A 153 11.58 7.42 13.45
N GLN A 154 10.66 6.73 12.73
CA GLN A 154 10.69 5.27 12.67
C GLN A 154 12.01 4.75 12.10
N ARG A 155 12.49 5.29 10.96
CA ARG A 155 13.78 4.91 10.36
C ARG A 155 14.95 5.21 11.29
N ARG A 156 14.90 6.33 12.01
CA ARG A 156 15.92 6.68 13.01
C ARG A 156 15.97 5.66 14.14
N GLN A 157 14.81 5.21 14.65
CA GLN A 157 14.74 4.15 15.65
C GLN A 157 15.33 2.84 15.11
N GLU A 158 14.94 2.43 13.90
CA GLU A 158 15.46 1.22 13.25
C GLU A 158 16.99 1.25 13.15
N VAL A 159 17.55 2.35 12.64
CA VAL A 159 19.01 2.54 12.54
C VAL A 159 19.67 2.50 13.92
N GLN A 160 19.09 3.14 14.93
CA GLN A 160 19.65 3.12 16.29
C GLN A 160 19.69 1.71 16.90
N ILE A 161 18.65 0.92 16.68
CA ILE A 161 18.59 -0.46 17.16
C ILE A 161 19.63 -1.33 16.45
N ILE A 162 19.72 -1.21 15.11
CA ILE A 162 20.69 -1.95 14.30
C ILE A 162 22.12 -1.56 14.68
N GLN A 163 22.37 -0.27 14.89
CA GLN A 163 23.67 0.21 15.34
C GLN A 163 24.04 -0.41 16.70
N GLY A 164 23.08 -0.46 17.65
CA GLY A 164 23.29 -1.13 18.93
C GLY A 164 23.63 -2.62 18.80
N TRP A 165 23.05 -3.33 17.82
CA TRP A 165 23.41 -4.72 17.54
C TRP A 165 24.84 -4.85 17.00
N ILE A 166 25.26 -3.95 16.11
CA ILE A 166 26.62 -3.90 15.56
C ILE A 166 27.63 -3.60 16.68
N ASP A 167 27.33 -2.63 17.53
CA ASP A 167 28.21 -2.24 18.63
C ASP A 167 28.40 -3.40 19.63
N ASN A 168 27.31 -4.08 20.01
CA ASN A 168 27.38 -5.26 20.88
C ASN A 168 28.21 -6.39 20.25
N TYR A 169 28.04 -6.64 18.95
CA TYR A 169 28.84 -7.65 18.24
C TYR A 169 30.34 -7.37 18.33
N TYR A 170 30.75 -6.11 18.14
CA TYR A 170 32.16 -5.75 18.26
C TYR A 170 32.69 -5.81 19.69
N GLN A 171 31.85 -5.52 20.70
CA GLN A 171 32.21 -5.70 22.11
C GLN A 171 32.46 -7.17 22.44
N ASP A 172 31.55 -8.06 22.03
CA ASP A 172 31.70 -9.51 22.23
C ASP A 172 33.00 -10.05 21.60
N MET A 173 33.32 -9.58 20.39
CA MET A 173 34.55 -9.95 19.69
C MET A 173 35.82 -9.51 20.45
N VAL A 174 35.81 -8.35 21.08
CA VAL A 174 36.93 -7.85 21.90
C VAL A 174 37.06 -8.67 23.18
N GLU A 175 35.94 -8.95 23.87
CA GLU A 175 35.93 -9.77 25.09
C GLU A 175 36.41 -11.20 24.84
N MET A 176 36.05 -11.81 23.71
CA MET A 176 36.50 -13.15 23.34
C MET A 176 37.99 -13.21 22.94
N SER A 177 38.60 -12.07 22.62
CA SER A 177 40.02 -11.95 22.23
C SER A 177 40.95 -11.58 23.40
N SER A 178 40.39 -11.34 24.58
CA SER A 178 41.09 -10.99 25.82
C SER A 178 41.24 -12.19 26.74
#